data_AF-A0A662TVY5-F1
#
_entry.id   AF-A0A662TVY5-F1
#
_cell.length_a   1.000
_cell.length_b   1.000
_cell.length_c   1.000
_cell.angle_alpha   90.00
_cell.angle_beta   90.00
_cell.angle_gamma   90.00
#
_symmetry.space_group_name_H-M   'P 1'
#
loop_
_entity.id
_entity.type
_entity.pdbx_description
1 polymer ?
#
loop_
_entity_poly.entity_id
_entity_poly.type
_entity_poly.pdbx_seq_one_letter_code
_entity_poly.pdbx_strand_id
1 'polypeptide(L)'
;MRNGIDGPKKALDIVKNINDKYIRFEALYEIVSELANAGKFEDALEVSGHIGDKYLRSSALRKVVVGLAEAGKPYTEILDETLEIAR
;
A
#
# COMPACT_ATOMS: atom_id res chain seq x y z
N MET A 1 -14.89 18.98 12.94
CA MET A 1 -15.43 18.48 11.65
C MET A 1 -14.24 18.01 10.82
N ARG A 2 -14.32 16.81 10.23
CA ARG A 2 -13.23 16.13 9.52
C ARG A 2 -12.66 17.00 8.39
N ASN A 3 -11.58 17.72 8.65
CA ASN A 3 -10.68 18.22 7.60
C ASN A 3 -9.62 17.14 7.39
N GLY A 4 -9.91 16.18 6.53
CA GLY A 4 -9.03 15.02 6.39
C GLY A 4 -9.27 14.25 5.10
N ILE A 5 -8.58 14.68 4.05
CA ILE A 5 -7.95 13.84 3.01
C ILE A 5 -8.88 13.00 2.10
N ASP A 6 -9.50 13.67 1.11
CA ASP A 6 -9.89 13.02 -0.16
C ASP A 6 -8.69 12.73 -1.07
N GLY A 7 -7.48 13.15 -0.67
CA GLY A 7 -6.24 13.02 -1.45
C GLY A 7 -5.91 11.58 -1.86
N PRO A 8 -5.87 10.60 -0.94
CA PRO A 8 -5.55 9.20 -1.26
C PRO A 8 -6.56 8.58 -2.22
N LYS A 9 -7.86 8.86 -2.04
CA LYS A 9 -8.93 8.37 -2.92
C LYS A 9 -8.83 8.96 -4.33
N LYS A 10 -8.61 10.27 -4.45
CA LYS A 10 -8.40 10.93 -5.75
C LYS A 10 -7.15 10.43 -6.45
N ALA A 11 -6.04 10.25 -5.72
CA ALA A 11 -4.81 9.71 -6.29
C ALA A 11 -5.02 8.28 -6.82
N LEU A 12 -5.71 7.44 -6.05
CA LEU A 12 -6.03 6.08 -6.45
C LEU A 12 -6.90 6.00 -7.71
N ASP A 13 -7.90 6.87 -7.85
CA ASP A 13 -8.75 6.93 -9.05
C ASP A 13 -7.95 7.30 -10.31
N ILE A 14 -6.99 8.22 -10.19
CA ILE A 14 -6.09 8.56 -11.30
C ILE A 14 -5.23 7.36 -11.67
N VAL A 15 -4.63 6.71 -10.67
CA VAL A 15 -3.69 5.60 -10.87
C VAL A 15 -4.36 4.39 -11.52
N LYS A 16 -5.61 4.08 -11.16
CA LYS A 16 -6.39 2.98 -11.77
C LYS A 16 -6.56 3.12 -13.29
N ASN A 17 -6.55 4.34 -13.82
CA ASN A 17 -6.70 4.63 -15.24
C ASN A 17 -5.38 4.59 -16.04
N ILE A 18 -4.24 4.34 -15.38
CA ILE A 18 -2.95 4.18 -16.06
C ILE A 18 -2.93 2.81 -16.78
N ASN A 19 -2.78 2.84 -18.10
CA ASN A 19 -2.74 1.63 -18.94
C ASN A 19 -1.43 0.86 -18.82
N ASP A 20 -0.31 1.57 -18.68
CA ASP A 20 0.99 0.94 -18.50
C ASP A 20 1.06 0.30 -17.11
N LYS A 21 1.25 -1.02 -17.08
CA LYS A 21 1.22 -1.80 -15.84
C LYS A 21 2.39 -1.45 -14.91
N TYR A 22 3.55 -1.13 -15.48
CA TYR A 22 4.74 -0.80 -14.70
C TYR A 22 4.59 0.57 -14.06
N ILE A 23 4.20 1.59 -14.83
CA ILE A 23 3.93 2.94 -14.33
C ILE A 23 2.82 2.91 -13.28
N ARG A 24 1.75 2.13 -13.52
CA ARG A 24 0.66 1.98 -12.56
C ARG A 24 1.15 1.36 -11.25
N PHE A 25 1.99 0.34 -11.34
CA PHE A 25 2.57 -0.28 -10.15
C PHE A 25 3.44 0.71 -9.38
N GLU A 26 4.37 1.40 -10.04
CA GLU A 26 5.24 2.38 -9.37
C GLU A 26 4.40 3.43 -8.64
N ALA A 27 3.36 3.96 -9.28
CA ALA A 27 2.49 4.95 -8.65
C ALA A 27 1.72 4.38 -7.44
N LEU A 28 1.18 3.15 -7.52
CA LEU A 28 0.55 2.49 -6.38
C LEU A 28 1.54 2.24 -5.23
N TYR A 29 2.75 1.78 -5.56
CA TYR A 29 3.80 1.47 -4.60
C TYR A 29 4.27 2.72 -3.84
N GLU A 30 4.43 3.85 -4.54
CA GLU A 30 4.78 5.14 -3.91
C GLU A 30 3.65 5.60 -2.97
N ILE A 31 2.38 5.49 -3.39
CA ILE A 31 1.25 5.83 -2.51
C ILE A 31 1.25 4.95 -1.26
N VAL A 32 1.43 3.64 -1.38
CA VAL A 32 1.52 2.72 -0.23
C VAL A 32 2.67 3.13 0.70
N SER A 33 3.83 3.43 0.14
CA SER A 33 5.01 3.84 0.90
C SER A 33 4.77 5.12 1.69
N GLU A 34 4.21 6.15 1.05
CA GLU A 34 3.92 7.44 1.71
C GLU A 34 2.82 7.32 2.77
N LEU A 35 1.79 6.51 2.53
CA LEU A 35 0.75 6.24 3.54
C LEU A 35 1.32 5.51 4.76
N ALA A 36 2.18 4.50 4.54
CA ALA A 36 2.85 3.78 5.62
C ALA A 36 3.79 4.69 6.43
N ASN A 37 4.60 5.52 5.75
CA ASN A 37 5.47 6.51 6.40
C ASN A 37 4.67 7.54 7.22
N ALA A 38 3.48 7.90 6.76
CA ALA A 38 2.57 8.80 7.47
C ALA A 38 1.79 8.11 8.61
N GLY A 39 2.01 6.82 8.87
CA GLY A 39 1.29 6.04 9.88
C GLY A 39 -0.17 5.73 9.54
N LYS A 40 -0.57 5.88 8.27
CA LYS A 40 -1.92 5.59 7.76
C LYS A 40 -1.97 4.16 7.21
N PHE A 41 -1.79 3.19 8.10
CA PHE A 41 -1.58 1.80 7.71
C PHE A 41 -2.81 1.18 7.05
N GLU A 42 -4.02 1.50 7.51
CA GLU A 42 -5.26 0.99 6.93
C GLU A 42 -5.43 1.45 5.48
N ASP A 43 -5.16 2.73 5.21
CA ASP A 43 -5.19 3.28 3.84
C ASP A 43 -4.10 2.61 2.97
N ALA A 44 -2.91 2.38 3.52
CA ALA A 44 -1.81 1.74 2.80
C ALA A 44 -2.15 0.29 2.42
N LEU A 45 -2.82 -0.45 3.31
CA LEU A 45 -3.32 -1.80 3.04
C LEU A 45 -4.39 -1.78 1.95
N GLU A 46 -5.37 -0.88 2.01
CA GLU A 46 -6.39 -0.72 0.97
C GLU A 46 -5.76 -0.49 -0.42
N VAL A 47 -4.81 0.45 -0.51
CA VAL A 47 -4.15 0.78 -1.77
C VAL A 47 -3.31 -0.40 -2.29
N SER A 48 -2.61 -1.12 -1.41
CA SER A 48 -1.83 -2.29 -1.80
C SER A 48 -2.69 -3.39 -2.44
N GLY A 49 -3.96 -3.52 -2.02
CA GLY A 49 -4.94 -4.44 -2.59
C GLY A 49 -5.27 -4.18 -4.06
N HIS A 50 -5.01 -2.97 -4.57
CA HIS A 50 -5.18 -2.61 -5.98
C HIS A 50 -4.02 -3.04 -6.89
N ILE A 51 -2.92 -3.53 -6.32
CA ILE A 51 -1.82 -4.13 -7.08
C ILE A 51 -2.21 -5.57 -7.41
N GLY A 52 -2.61 -5.81 -8.66
CA GLY A 52 -3.12 -7.12 -9.08
C GLY A 52 -2.04 -8.20 -9.24
N ASP A 53 -0.81 -7.81 -9.55
CA ASP A 53 0.31 -8.75 -9.61
C ASP A 53 0.76 -9.10 -8.19
N LYS A 54 0.81 -10.40 -7.87
CA LYS A 54 1.10 -10.91 -6.53
C LYS A 54 2.48 -10.51 -6.04
N TYR A 55 3.50 -10.66 -6.88
CA TYR A 55 4.89 -10.35 -6.51
C TYR A 55 5.07 -8.85 -6.26
N LEU A 56 4.44 -8.02 -7.10
CA LEU A 56 4.46 -6.58 -6.91
C LEU A 56 3.67 -6.15 -5.66
N ARG A 57 2.55 -6.82 -5.38
CA ARG A 57 1.76 -6.54 -4.17
C ARG A 57 2.51 -6.91 -2.89
N SER A 58 3.20 -8.05 -2.85
CA SER A 58 4.01 -8.43 -1.69
C SER A 58 5.15 -7.43 -1.44
N SER A 59 5.76 -6.90 -2.51
CA SER A 59 6.75 -5.82 -2.41
C SER A 59 6.17 -4.56 -1.74
N ALA A 60 4.95 -4.15 -2.09
CA ALA A 60 4.29 -3.02 -1.46
C ALA A 60 3.87 -3.30 -0.01
N LEU A 61 3.30 -4.48 0.28
CA LEU A 61 2.92 -4.88 1.65
C LEU A 61 4.12 -4.90 2.60
N ARG A 62 5.32 -5.26 2.11
CA ARG A 62 6.55 -5.17 2.90
C ARG A 62 6.79 -3.76 3.46
N LYS A 63 6.44 -2.70 2.73
CA LYS A 63 6.56 -1.30 3.22
C LYS A 63 5.62 -1.04 4.39
N VAL A 64 4.41 -1.57 4.33
CA VAL A 64 3.43 -1.49 5.43
C VAL A 64 3.95 -2.24 6.66
N VAL A 65 4.46 -3.46 6.49
CA VAL A 65 5.04 -4.26 7.59
C VAL A 65 6.19 -3.51 8.28
N VAL A 66 7.11 -2.93 7.50
CA VAL A 66 8.21 -2.14 8.04
C VAL A 66 7.70 -0.94 8.84
N GLY A 67 6.78 -0.15 8.28
CA GLY A 67 6.21 1.00 8.97
C GLY A 67 5.46 0.62 10.26
N LEU A 68 4.70 -0.48 10.25
CA LEU A 68 4.04 -1.00 11.45
C LEU A 68 5.06 -1.40 12.54
N ALA A 69 6.13 -2.10 12.15
CA ALA A 69 7.18 -2.52 13.07
C ALA A 69 7.91 -1.32 13.69
N GLU A 70 8.27 -0.32 12.89
CA GLU A 70 8.88 0.93 13.35
C GLU A 70 7.97 1.71 14.30
N ALA A 71 6.65 1.68 14.07
CA ALA A 71 5.65 2.30 14.93
C ALA A 71 5.28 1.44 16.17
N GLY A 72 5.88 0.27 16.36
CA GLY A 72 5.56 -0.65 17.47
C GLY A 72 4.13 -1.22 17.42
N LYS A 73 3.55 -1.32 16.22
CA LYS A 73 2.19 -1.85 15.98
C LYS A 73 2.25 -3.34 15.64
N PRO A 74 1.16 -4.10 15.82
CA PRO A 74 1.09 -5.48 15.34
C PRO A 74 1.27 -5.54 13.82
N TYR A 75 2.17 -6.40 13.34
CA TYR A 75 2.47 -6.56 11.91
C TYR A 75 2.52 -8.02 11.46
N THR A 76 2.42 -8.98 12.38
CA THR A 76 2.63 -10.41 12.09
C THR A 76 1.62 -10.96 11.10
N GLU A 77 0.35 -10.57 11.21
CA GLU A 77 -0.71 -11.00 10.28
C GLU A 77 -0.44 -10.53 8.85
N ILE A 78 -0.07 -9.26 8.68
CA ILE A 78 0.28 -8.69 7.36
C ILE A 78 1.58 -9.31 6.84
N LEU A 79 2.54 -9.60 7.71
CA LEU A 79 3.77 -10.29 7.33
C LEU A 79 3.48 -11.70 6.83
N ASP A 80 2.61 -12.45 7.50
CA ASP A 80 2.23 -13.80 7.08
C ASP A 80 1.54 -13.77 5.70
N GLU A 81 0.61 -12.83 5.48
CA GLU A 81 -0.02 -12.62 4.18
C GLU A 81 1.03 -12.27 3.10
N THR A 82 1.95 -11.35 3.42
CA THR A 82 3.03 -10.94 2.51
C THR A 82 3.90 -12.13 2.08
N LEU A 83 4.23 -13.00 3.04
CA LEU A 83 5.03 -14.21 2.80
C LEU A 83 4.25 -15.28 2.03
N GLU A 84 2.94 -15.41 2.26
CA GLU A 84 2.08 -16.32 1.49
C GLU A 84 1.97 -15.89 0.03
N ILE A 85 1.79 -14.59 -0.23
CA ILE A 85 1.68 -14.03 -1.59
C ILE A 85 3.00 -14.18 -2.36
N ALA A 86 4.13 -14.17 -1.66
CA ALA A 86 5.46 -14.27 -2.25
C ALA A 86 5.92 -15.71 -2.57
N ARG A 87 5.14 -16.74 -2.16
CA ARG A 87 5.40 -18.16 -2.46
C ARG A 87 4.84 -18.55 -3.82
#